data_AF-A0A960N6F3-F1
#
_entry.id   AF-A0A960N6F3-F1
#
_cell.length_a   1.000
_cell.length_b   1.000
_cell.length_c   1.000
_cell.angle_alpha   90.00
_cell.angle_beta   90.00
_cell.angle_gamma   90.00
#
_symmetry.space_group_name_H-M   'P 1'
#
loop_
_entity.id
_entity.type
_entity.pdbx_description
1 polymer ?
#
loop_
_entity_poly.entity_id
_entity_poly.type
_entity_poly.pdbx_seq_one_letter_code
_entity_poly.pdbx_strand_id
1 'polypeptide(L)'
;MSQSLFEKVWNAHAVRQLSNGQTQLLIGTHLIHEVTSPQAFGMLRDLGLPVKYPHRTFATVDHIVPTQSQVEPFADPLAQEMIEALRKNCAEFGITFFDLSTGHQGIVHVVGPEMGITQPG
;
A
#
# COMPACT_ATOMS: atom_id res chain seq x y z
N MET A 1 -32.53 14.98 0.55
CA MET A 1 -32.44 14.40 1.90
C MET A 1 -31.06 14.69 2.46
N SER A 2 -30.92 14.82 3.79
CA SER A 2 -29.61 14.93 4.42
C SER A 2 -28.81 13.65 4.21
N GLN A 3 -27.54 13.78 3.81
CA GLN A 3 -26.62 12.66 3.69
C GLN A 3 -25.69 12.58 4.92
N SER A 4 -25.43 11.37 5.39
CA SER A 4 -24.37 11.05 6.35
C SER A 4 -22.98 11.33 5.76
N LEU A 5 -21.95 11.41 6.61
CA LEU A 5 -20.56 11.55 6.15
C LEU A 5 -20.14 10.38 5.26
N PHE A 6 -20.51 9.15 5.66
CA PHE A 6 -20.23 7.95 4.88
C PHE A 6 -20.83 8.05 3.48
N GLU A 7 -22.10 8.41 3.34
CA GLU A 7 -22.74 8.56 2.03
C GLU A 7 -22.09 9.65 1.19
N LYS A 8 -21.65 10.76 1.79
CA LYS A 8 -20.94 11.81 1.08
C LYS A 8 -19.61 11.31 0.50
N VAL A 9 -18.80 10.64 1.32
CA VAL A 9 -17.51 10.07 0.87
C VAL A 9 -17.76 8.97 -0.18
N TRP A 10 -18.64 8.01 0.11
CA TRP A 10 -18.98 6.92 -0.81
C TRP A 10 -19.39 7.45 -2.19
N ASN A 11 -20.32 8.42 -2.23
CA ASN A 11 -20.81 8.98 -3.49
C ASN A 11 -19.74 9.79 -4.23
N ALA A 12 -18.76 10.37 -3.54
CA ALA A 12 -17.64 11.07 -4.17
C ALA A 12 -16.68 10.13 -4.90
N HIS A 13 -16.57 8.86 -4.46
CA HIS A 13 -15.68 7.85 -5.05
C HIS A 13 -16.41 6.81 -5.91
N ALA A 14 -17.75 6.86 -5.97
CA ALA A 14 -18.56 6.02 -6.84
C ALA A 14 -18.43 6.43 -8.31
N VAL A 15 -17.99 5.51 -9.15
CA VAL A 15 -17.85 5.73 -10.60
C VAL A 15 -19.18 5.48 -11.30
N ARG A 16 -19.82 4.35 -10.99
CA ARG A 16 -21.12 3.94 -11.54
C ARG A 16 -21.71 2.77 -10.76
N GLN A 17 -22.99 2.52 -10.99
CA GLN A 17 -23.61 1.24 -10.63
C GLN A 17 -23.45 0.24 -11.78
N LEU A 18 -23.07 -0.98 -11.45
CA LEU A 18 -22.99 -2.10 -12.36
C LEU A 18 -24.38 -2.72 -12.58
N SER A 19 -24.55 -3.49 -13.66
CA SER A 19 -25.84 -4.12 -14.01
C SER A 19 -26.37 -5.08 -12.95
N ASN A 20 -25.49 -5.62 -12.10
CA ASN A 20 -25.84 -6.49 -10.97
C ASN A 20 -26.20 -5.70 -9.68
N GLY A 21 -26.29 -4.37 -9.75
CA GLY A 21 -26.63 -3.49 -8.63
C GLY A 21 -25.45 -3.09 -7.74
N GLN A 22 -24.24 -3.63 -7.94
CA GLN A 22 -23.05 -3.25 -7.17
C GLN A 22 -22.53 -1.87 -7.58
N THR A 23 -21.93 -1.14 -6.63
CA THR A 23 -21.24 0.12 -6.94
C THR A 23 -19.79 -0.15 -7.30
N GLN A 24 -19.35 0.38 -8.43
CA GLN A 24 -17.94 0.42 -8.78
C GLN A 24 -17.30 1.64 -8.11
N LEU A 25 -16.34 1.40 -7.20
CA LEU A 25 -15.58 2.43 -6.52
C LEU A 25 -14.21 2.62 -7.18
N LEU A 26 -13.76 3.87 -7.22
CA LEU A 26 -12.34 4.19 -7.46
C LEU A 26 -11.64 4.28 -6.10
N ILE A 27 -10.56 3.51 -5.92
CA ILE A 27 -9.73 3.63 -4.73
C ILE A 27 -8.70 4.74 -4.95
N GLY A 28 -8.80 5.79 -4.12
CA GLY A 28 -8.00 7.01 -4.29
C GLY A 28 -6.55 6.90 -3.81
N THR A 29 -6.29 6.03 -2.84
CA THR A 29 -4.99 5.86 -2.17
C THR A 29 -4.84 4.40 -1.74
N HIS A 30 -3.63 3.84 -1.90
CA HIS A 30 -3.29 2.49 -1.46
C HIS A 30 -2.14 2.55 -0.45
N LEU A 31 -2.31 1.85 0.66
CA LEU A 31 -1.25 1.62 1.64
C LEU A 31 -0.91 0.14 1.62
N ILE A 32 0.35 -0.18 1.39
CA ILE A 32 0.81 -1.55 1.17
C ILE A 32 2.01 -1.87 2.08
N HIS A 33 2.23 -3.16 2.35
CA HIS A 33 3.29 -3.64 3.23
C HIS A 33 3.83 -5.00 2.78
N GLU A 34 4.93 -5.45 3.38
CA GLU A 34 5.77 -6.55 2.91
C GLU A 34 5.14 -7.94 3.00
N VAL A 35 4.06 -8.12 3.75
CA VAL A 35 3.44 -9.44 3.96
C VAL A 35 2.51 -9.85 2.83
N THR A 36 1.71 -8.91 2.32
CA THR A 36 0.63 -9.20 1.37
C THR A 36 0.90 -8.70 -0.04
N SER A 37 1.81 -7.73 -0.17
CA SER A 37 2.07 -7.07 -1.45
C SER A 37 2.90 -7.90 -2.44
N PRO A 38 3.88 -8.72 -2.04
CA PRO A 38 4.66 -9.52 -2.98
C PRO A 38 3.79 -10.39 -3.91
N GLN A 39 2.73 -11.00 -3.37
CA GLN A 39 1.78 -11.81 -4.13
C GLN A 39 0.97 -10.96 -5.12
N ALA A 40 0.53 -9.77 -4.69
CA ALA A 40 -0.20 -8.84 -5.56
C ALA A 40 0.66 -8.36 -6.75
N PHE A 41 1.95 -8.06 -6.53
CA PHE A 41 2.88 -7.73 -7.61
C PHE A 41 3.14 -8.91 -8.54
N GLY A 42 3.21 -10.13 -8.01
CA GLY A 42 3.27 -11.35 -8.82
C GLY A 42 2.07 -11.47 -9.77
N MET A 43 0.85 -11.32 -9.23
CA MET A 43 -0.37 -11.34 -10.04
C MET A 43 -0.41 -10.25 -11.12
N LEU A 44 0.07 -9.04 -10.82
CA LEU A 44 0.17 -7.98 -11.82
C LEU A 44 1.10 -8.39 -12.97
N ARG A 45 2.26 -8.98 -12.66
CA ARG A 45 3.20 -9.48 -13.67
C ARG A 45 2.61 -10.63 -14.50
N ASP A 46 1.94 -11.59 -13.87
CA ASP A 46 1.29 -12.72 -14.56
C ASP A 46 0.20 -12.24 -15.54
N LEU A 47 -0.52 -11.18 -15.17
CA LEU A 47 -1.53 -10.55 -16.02
C LEU A 47 -0.96 -9.55 -17.03
N GLY A 48 0.34 -9.26 -17.00
CA GLY A 48 0.99 -8.25 -17.84
C GLY A 48 0.49 -6.82 -17.56
N LEU A 49 0.04 -6.54 -16.32
CA LEU A 49 -0.53 -5.26 -15.92
C LEU A 49 0.48 -4.39 -15.16
N PRO A 50 0.54 -3.09 -15.45
CA PRO A 50 1.28 -2.15 -14.61
C PRO A 50 0.49 -1.80 -13.35
N VAL A 51 1.17 -1.25 -12.35
CA VAL A 51 0.51 -0.49 -11.27
C VAL A 51 -0.10 0.76 -11.88
N LYS A 52 -1.43 0.88 -11.87
CA LYS A 52 -2.15 1.96 -12.58
C LYS A 52 -1.86 3.35 -12.01
N TYR A 53 -1.69 3.47 -10.69
CA TYR A 53 -1.50 4.74 -9.99
C TYR A 53 -0.36 4.66 -8.97
N PRO A 54 0.91 4.55 -9.41
CA PRO A 54 2.04 4.36 -8.50
C PRO A 54 2.22 5.54 -7.54
N HIS A 55 1.90 6.77 -7.98
CA HIS A 55 1.94 8.00 -7.18
C HIS A 55 0.84 8.07 -6.09
N ARG A 56 -0.13 7.15 -6.10
CA ARG A 56 -1.19 7.01 -5.08
C ARG A 56 -0.99 5.76 -4.22
N THR A 57 0.09 5.03 -4.45
CA THR A 57 0.43 3.81 -3.72
C THR A 57 1.65 4.10 -2.88
N PHE A 58 1.58 3.77 -1.60
CA PHE A 58 2.64 4.02 -0.63
C PHE A 58 2.93 2.73 0.13
N ALA A 59 4.21 2.43 0.30
CA ALA A 59 4.68 1.23 0.96
C ALA A 59 5.44 1.57 2.24
N THR A 60 5.35 0.70 3.24
CA THR A 60 6.23 0.67 4.41
C THR A 60 6.54 -0.78 4.74
N VAL A 61 7.58 -1.01 5.53
CA VAL A 61 7.85 -2.31 6.17
C VAL A 61 7.49 -2.19 7.64
N ASP A 62 6.65 -3.07 8.19
CA ASP A 62 6.21 -2.90 9.59
C ASP A 62 5.87 -4.18 10.38
N HIS A 63 5.69 -5.32 9.73
CA HIS A 63 5.31 -6.57 10.39
C HIS A 63 6.49 -7.45 10.77
N ILE A 64 7.57 -7.42 9.97
CA ILE A 64 8.68 -8.41 10.08
C ILE A 64 10.05 -7.77 10.33
N VAL A 65 10.08 -6.47 10.67
CA VAL A 65 11.33 -5.79 11.04
C VAL A 65 11.84 -6.34 12.38
N PRO A 66 13.07 -6.89 12.44
CA PRO A 66 13.60 -7.46 13.67
C PRO A 66 13.83 -6.41 14.76
N THR A 67 13.31 -6.66 15.97
CA THR A 67 13.48 -5.74 17.11
C THR A 67 14.91 -5.75 17.67
N GLN A 68 15.60 -6.90 17.63
CA GLN A 68 16.90 -7.06 18.31
C GLN A 68 18.09 -6.49 17.53
N SER A 69 18.11 -6.68 16.21
CA SER A 69 19.17 -6.20 15.33
C SER A 69 18.60 -5.94 13.95
N GLN A 70 18.77 -4.71 13.47
CA GLN A 70 18.34 -4.28 12.12
C GLN A 70 19.53 -4.19 11.15
N VAL A 71 20.62 -4.90 11.43
CA VAL A 71 21.76 -5.01 10.52
C VAL A 71 21.42 -6.06 9.45
N GLU A 72 21.40 -5.64 8.18
CA GLU A 72 21.24 -6.56 7.05
C GLU A 72 22.55 -7.35 6.76
N PRO A 73 22.48 -8.63 6.35
CA PRO A 73 21.26 -9.42 6.18
C PRO A 73 20.63 -9.79 7.53
N PHE A 74 19.29 -9.78 7.59
CA PHE A 74 18.57 -10.12 8.81
C PHE A 74 18.74 -11.60 9.19
N ALA A 75 18.65 -11.90 10.49
CA ALA A 75 18.80 -13.26 11.01
C ALA A 75 17.68 -14.21 10.53
N ASP A 76 16.48 -13.67 10.30
CA ASP A 76 15.39 -14.40 9.65
C ASP A 76 15.49 -14.22 8.12
N PRO A 77 15.86 -15.26 7.37
CA PRO A 77 15.99 -15.16 5.92
C PRO A 77 14.66 -14.91 5.21
N LEU A 78 13.53 -15.33 5.78
CA LEU A 78 12.21 -15.06 5.21
C LEU A 78 11.87 -13.57 5.33
N ALA A 79 12.20 -12.97 6.49
CA ALA A 79 12.05 -11.53 6.68
C ALA A 79 12.89 -10.73 5.67
N GLN A 80 14.15 -11.14 5.47
CA GLN A 80 15.02 -10.55 4.45
C GLN A 80 14.39 -10.63 3.05
N GLU A 81 13.95 -11.82 2.63
CA GLU A 81 13.39 -12.05 1.29
C GLU A 81 12.13 -11.19 1.04
N MET A 82 11.23 -11.11 2.02
CA MET A 82 9.99 -10.33 1.90
C MET A 82 10.25 -8.82 1.81
N ILE A 83 11.20 -8.29 2.60
CA ILE A 83 11.60 -6.88 2.56
C ILE A 83 12.29 -6.57 1.22
N GLU A 84 13.21 -7.43 0.76
CA GLU A 84 13.88 -7.28 -0.53
C GLU A 84 12.88 -7.34 -1.70
N ALA A 85 11.89 -8.24 -1.62
CA ALA A 85 10.84 -8.34 -2.62
C ALA A 85 10.01 -7.05 -2.70
N LEU A 86 9.59 -6.49 -1.55
CA LEU A 86 8.89 -5.21 -1.53
C LEU A 86 9.77 -4.07 -2.10
N ARG A 87 11.03 -3.97 -1.65
CA ARG A 87 11.99 -2.97 -2.12
C ARG A 87 12.17 -3.01 -3.64
N LYS A 88 12.35 -4.21 -4.20
CA LYS A 88 12.45 -4.43 -5.65
C LYS A 88 11.18 -4.01 -6.37
N ASN A 89 10.01 -4.48 -5.90
CA ASN A 89 8.73 -4.15 -6.54
C ASN A 89 8.46 -2.64 -6.50
N CYS A 90 8.73 -1.96 -5.38
CA CYS A 90 8.56 -0.52 -5.28
C CYS A 90 9.47 0.25 -6.25
N ALA A 91 10.74 -0.17 -6.37
CA ALA A 91 11.66 0.43 -7.34
C ALA A 91 11.22 0.18 -8.79
N GLU A 92 10.76 -1.02 -9.12
CA GLU A 92 10.29 -1.40 -10.46
C GLU A 92 9.05 -0.61 -10.89
N PHE A 93 8.08 -0.43 -9.99
CA PHE A 93 6.82 0.25 -10.30
C PHE A 93 6.81 1.75 -9.96
N GLY A 94 7.90 2.29 -9.43
CA GLY A 94 8.00 3.71 -9.05
C GLY A 94 7.07 4.09 -7.88
N ILE A 95 6.94 3.21 -6.90
CA ILE A 95 6.11 3.41 -5.70
C ILE A 95 6.95 4.06 -4.59
N THR A 96 6.37 5.06 -3.92
CA THR A 96 6.98 5.66 -2.73
C THR A 96 7.08 4.61 -1.62
N PHE A 97 8.30 4.35 -1.15
CA PHE A 97 8.58 3.34 -0.12
C PHE A 97 9.31 3.95 1.06
N PHE A 98 8.69 3.86 2.24
CA PHE A 98 9.27 4.24 3.53
C PHE A 98 10.05 3.05 4.11
N ASP A 99 11.25 2.82 3.58
CA ASP A 99 12.17 1.78 4.05
C ASP A 99 12.84 2.18 5.38
N LEU A 100 13.48 1.24 6.06
CA LEU A 100 14.18 1.45 7.34
C LEU A 100 15.19 2.61 7.29
N SER A 101 15.90 2.76 6.17
CA SER A 101 16.89 3.81 5.98
C SER A 101 16.31 5.21 5.80
N THR A 102 15.00 5.33 5.54
CA THR A 102 14.36 6.62 5.23
C THR A 102 14.11 7.48 6.47
N GLY A 103 14.11 6.88 7.67
CA GLY A 103 13.71 7.54 8.91
C GLY A 103 12.20 7.87 9.01
N HIS A 104 11.41 7.50 8.00
CA HIS A 104 9.95 7.68 7.93
C HIS A 104 9.18 6.35 7.98
N GLN A 105 9.90 5.23 8.14
CA GLN A 105 9.31 3.91 8.32
C GLN A 105 8.54 3.84 9.63
N GLY A 106 7.44 3.09 9.61
CA GLY A 106 6.62 2.81 10.79
C GLY A 106 5.44 1.92 10.45
N ILE A 107 4.58 1.68 11.44
CA ILE A 107 3.32 0.96 11.27
C ILE A 107 2.48 1.63 10.19
N VAL A 108 1.96 0.87 9.23
CA VAL A 108 1.27 1.40 8.04
C VAL A 108 0.14 2.37 8.36
N HIS A 109 -0.60 2.10 9.44
CA HIS A 109 -1.70 2.94 9.93
C HIS A 109 -1.25 4.22 10.66
N VAL A 110 0.03 4.34 11.00
CA VAL A 110 0.66 5.54 11.60
C VAL A 110 1.33 6.37 10.51
N VAL A 111 2.09 5.73 9.62
CA VAL A 111 2.79 6.38 8.50
C VAL A 111 1.81 7.12 7.58
N GLY A 112 0.66 6.52 7.27
CA GLY A 112 -0.34 7.14 6.39
C GLY A 112 -0.78 8.53 6.87
N PRO A 113 -1.29 8.68 8.10
CA PRO A 113 -1.60 10.00 8.68
C PRO A 113 -0.39 10.91 8.87
N GLU A 114 0.73 10.43 9.41
CA GLU A 114 1.91 11.26 9.73
C GLU A 114 2.55 11.90 8.49
N MET A 115 2.54 11.17 7.38
CA MET A 115 3.07 11.66 6.09
C MET A 115 2.03 12.48 5.30
N GLY A 116 0.84 12.73 5.87
CA GLY A 116 -0.23 13.48 5.21
C GLY A 116 -0.84 12.73 4.01
N ILE A 117 -0.71 11.41 3.95
CA ILE A 117 -1.27 10.58 2.87
C ILE A 117 -2.77 10.35 3.11
N THR A 118 -3.15 10.08 4.36
CA THR A 118 -4.56 9.92 4.74
C THR A 118 -5.18 11.30 4.98
N GLN A 119 -6.16 11.68 4.16
CA GLN A 119 -6.82 12.99 4.19
C GLN A 119 -8.33 12.83 4.39
N PRO A 120 -9.05 13.85 4.91
CA PRO A 120 -10.50 13.83 4.98
C PRO A 120 -11.15 13.77 3.59
N GLY A 121 -12.17 12.92 3.44
CA GLY A 121 -12.90 12.73 2.18
C GLY A 121 -12.48 11.46 1.45
#